data_AF-W4QP37-F1
#
_entry.id   AF-W4QP37-F1
#
_cell.length_a   1.000
_cell.length_b   1.000
_cell.length_c   1.000
_cell.angle_alpha   90.00
_cell.angle_beta   90.00
_cell.angle_gamma   90.00
#
_symmetry.space_group_name_H-M   'P 1'
#
loop_
_entity.id
_entity.type
_entity.pdbx_description
1 polymer ?
#
loop_
_entity_poly.entity_id
_entity_poly.type
_entity_poly.pdbx_seq_one_letter_code
_entity_poly.pdbx_strand_id
1 'polypeptide(L)'
;MIEDEYADPVTVFIEEGFINKEKYEMEMTTGQALTLVMSINQADDLWMISMVLIMLFLTGFFILFSSPIRESKYIIWYVGFYLLLLIIVVIWIYTTQSGITEDIVRNIELINVSSGGVTGFTS
;
A
#
# COMPACT_ATOMS: atom_id res chain seq x y z
N MET A 1 18.96 -2.97 30.07
CA MET A 1 20.01 -2.61 29.10
C MET A 1 19.60 -3.28 27.79
N ILE A 2 18.67 -2.65 27.07
CA ILE A 2 18.12 -3.09 25.77
C ILE A 2 18.23 -1.93 24.74
N GLU A 3 18.82 -0.80 25.14
CA GLU A 3 18.87 0.42 24.34
C GLU A 3 19.96 0.40 23.24
N ASP A 4 20.91 -0.52 23.31
CA ASP A 4 22.13 -0.42 22.48
C ASP A 4 22.01 -1.15 21.14
N GLU A 5 21.11 -2.15 21.00
CA GLU A 5 20.97 -2.97 19.77
C GLU A 5 20.23 -2.25 18.63
N TYR A 6 19.52 -1.15 18.95
CA TYR A 6 18.83 -0.33 17.95
C TYR A 6 19.61 0.91 17.51
N ALA A 7 20.78 1.16 18.12
CA ALA A 7 21.63 2.32 17.82
C ALA A 7 22.69 2.02 16.74
N ASP A 8 22.89 0.75 16.39
CA ASP A 8 23.87 0.38 15.38
C ASP A 8 23.44 0.87 13.99
N PRO A 9 24.34 1.56 13.25
CA PRO A 9 24.05 2.03 11.91
C PRO A 9 23.94 0.85 10.94
N VAL A 10 22.83 0.77 10.24
CA VAL A 10 22.56 -0.22 9.19
C VAL A 10 22.43 0.50 7.87
N THR A 11 23.19 0.04 6.88
CA THR A 11 23.04 0.49 5.49
C THR A 11 21.88 -0.26 4.85
N VAL A 12 20.82 0.46 4.51
CA VAL A 12 19.65 -0.09 3.82
C VAL A 12 19.66 0.40 2.36
N PHE A 13 19.46 -0.55 1.45
CA PHE A 13 19.31 -0.26 0.02
C PHE A 13 17.83 -0.33 -0.34
N ILE A 14 17.25 0.80 -0.74
CA ILE A 14 15.89 0.86 -1.29
C ILE A 14 16.02 0.88 -2.81
N GLU A 15 15.44 -0.13 -3.46
CA GLU A 15 15.27 -0.14 -4.92
C GLU A 15 13.86 0.37 -5.24
N GLU A 16 13.76 1.52 -5.91
CA GLU A 16 12.48 2.07 -6.38
C GLU A 16 12.31 1.91 -7.88
N GLY A 17 11.10 1.57 -8.33
CA GLY A 17 10.73 1.53 -9.75
C GLY A 17 10.65 0.14 -10.37
N PHE A 18 9.72 -0.01 -11.33
CA PHE A 18 9.44 -1.28 -12.02
C PHE A 18 10.23 -1.45 -13.33
N ILE A 19 10.56 -0.34 -14.01
CA ILE A 19 11.26 -0.32 -15.31
C ILE A 19 12.65 0.30 -15.17
N ASN A 20 12.76 1.40 -14.42
CA ASN A 20 14.02 2.05 -14.12
C ASN A 20 14.23 1.96 -12.61
N LYS A 21 15.20 1.13 -12.20
CA LYS A 21 15.46 0.86 -10.79
C LYS A 21 16.44 1.90 -10.25
N GLU A 22 15.95 2.85 -9.49
CA GLU A 22 16.79 3.77 -8.75
C GLU A 22 17.19 3.11 -7.43
N LYS A 23 18.49 3.19 -7.11
CA LYS A 23 19.05 2.60 -5.89
C LYS A 23 19.41 3.72 -4.94
N TYR A 24 18.72 3.76 -3.80
CA TYR A 24 18.99 4.70 -2.73
C TYR A 24 19.71 3.97 -1.60
N GLU A 25 20.93 4.42 -1.31
CA GLU A 25 21.70 3.97 -0.15
C GLU A 25 21.42 4.94 0.99
N MET A 26 20.81 4.45 2.07
CA MET A 26 20.54 5.24 3.26
C MET A 26 21.15 4.58 4.47
N GLU A 27 21.98 5.34 5.19
CA GLU A 27 22.43 4.97 6.53
C GLU A 27 21.31 5.32 7.52
N MET A 28 20.81 4.31 8.23
CA MET A 28 19.74 4.48 9.21
C MET A 28 19.94 3.55 10.40
N THR A 29 19.31 3.85 11.52
CA THR A 29 19.33 2.95 12.68
C THR A 29 18.46 1.71 12.42
N THR A 30 18.78 0.58 13.08
CA THR A 30 17.99 -0.66 12.97
C THR A 30 16.50 -0.44 13.23
N GLY A 31 16.15 0.43 14.20
CA GLY A 31 14.75 0.75 14.51
C GLY A 31 14.03 1.54 13.39
N GLN A 32 14.73 2.46 12.73
CA GLN A 32 14.21 3.21 11.59
C GLN A 32 14.06 2.32 10.36
N ALA A 33 15.04 1.46 10.08
CA ALA A 33 14.99 0.46 9.02
C ALA A 33 13.80 -0.48 9.18
N LEU A 34 13.58 -0.99 10.39
CA LEU A 34 12.48 -1.89 10.68
C LEU A 34 11.11 -1.23 10.46
N THR A 35 10.97 0.04 10.86
CA THR A 35 9.72 0.80 10.68
C THR A 35 9.42 1.03 9.20
N LEU A 36 10.43 1.39 8.42
CA LEU A 36 10.30 1.61 6.99
C LEU A 36 9.95 0.32 6.22
N VAL A 37 10.64 -0.79 6.51
CA VAL A 37 10.33 -2.11 5.92
C VAL A 37 8.92 -2.57 6.27
N MET A 38 8.47 -2.31 7.51
CA MET A 38 7.11 -2.65 7.93
C MET A 38 6.05 -1.90 7.13
N SER A 39 6.22 -0.59 6.92
CA SER A 39 5.30 0.21 6.09
C SER A 39 5.29 -0.25 4.63
N ILE A 40 6.44 -0.63 4.08
CA ILE A 40 6.53 -1.19 2.72
C ILE A 40 5.79 -2.53 2.62
N ASN A 41 6.00 -3.43 3.58
CA ASN A 41 5.27 -4.70 3.59
C ASN A 41 3.75 -4.50 3.72
N GLN A 42 3.31 -3.54 4.54
CA GLN A 42 1.88 -3.20 4.63
C GLN A 42 1.32 -2.70 3.29
N ALA A 43 2.09 -1.93 2.53
CA ALA A 43 1.70 -1.49 1.19
C ALA A 43 1.56 -2.67 0.22
N ASP A 44 2.49 -3.63 0.26
CA ASP A 44 2.47 -4.84 -0.57
C ASP A 44 1.28 -5.74 -0.23
N ASP A 45 1.03 -5.98 1.06
CA ASP A 45 -0.13 -6.72 1.54
C ASP A 45 -1.45 -6.06 1.08
N LEU A 46 -1.54 -4.73 1.18
CA LEU A 46 -2.71 -3.98 0.72
C LEU A 46 -2.89 -4.13 -0.80
N TRP A 47 -1.81 -4.11 -1.57
CA TRP A 47 -1.84 -4.30 -3.02
C TRP A 47 -2.35 -5.70 -3.40
N MET A 48 -1.86 -6.74 -2.71
CA MET A 48 -2.33 -8.11 -2.90
C MET A 48 -3.82 -8.27 -2.54
N ILE A 49 -4.25 -7.72 -1.41
CA ILE A 49 -5.67 -7.74 -0.99
C ILE A 49 -6.55 -7.02 -2.01
N SER A 50 -6.08 -5.87 -2.52
CA SER A 50 -6.79 -5.10 -3.54
C SER A 50 -6.97 -5.90 -4.83
N MET A 51 -5.93 -6.61 -5.29
CA MET A 51 -6.03 -7.50 -6.45
C MET A 51 -7.05 -8.62 -6.24
N VAL A 52 -7.04 -9.27 -5.08
CA VAL A 52 -8.01 -10.33 -4.74
C VAL A 52 -9.45 -9.79 -4.73
N LEU A 53 -9.66 -8.62 -4.12
CA LEU A 53 -10.98 -7.97 -4.11
C LEU A 53 -11.46 -7.66 -5.53
N ILE A 54 -10.59 -7.11 -6.38
CA ILE A 54 -10.91 -6.84 -7.79
C ILE A 54 -11.30 -8.13 -8.54
N MET A 55 -10.56 -9.21 -8.35
CA MET A 55 -10.91 -10.51 -8.96
C MET A 55 -12.25 -11.06 -8.44
N LEU A 56 -12.54 -10.88 -7.15
CA LEU A 56 -13.81 -11.30 -6.55
C LEU A 56 -14.98 -10.51 -7.13
N PHE A 57 -14.84 -9.19 -7.27
CA PHE A 57 -15.83 -8.38 -7.96
C PHE A 57 -15.99 -8.82 -9.42
N LEU A 58 -14.91 -8.92 -10.20
CA LEU A 58 -14.98 -9.42 -11.59
C LEU A 58 -15.75 -10.74 -11.70
N THR A 59 -15.44 -11.71 -10.83
CA THR A 59 -16.14 -13.01 -10.79
C THR A 59 -17.63 -12.83 -10.48
N GLY A 60 -17.96 -12.04 -9.46
CA GLY A 60 -19.34 -11.70 -9.11
C GLY A 60 -20.09 -11.03 -10.26
N PHE A 61 -19.43 -10.14 -11.01
CA PHE A 61 -19.98 -9.47 -12.17
C PHE A 61 -20.29 -10.46 -13.31
N PHE A 62 -19.37 -11.36 -13.61
CA PHE A 62 -19.59 -12.43 -14.61
C PHE A 62 -20.72 -13.37 -14.22
N ILE A 63 -20.83 -13.74 -12.94
CA ILE A 63 -21.95 -14.55 -12.44
C ILE A 63 -23.25 -13.76 -12.61
N LEU A 64 -23.25 -12.48 -12.24
CA LEU A 64 -24.45 -11.65 -12.31
C LEU A 64 -24.96 -11.44 -13.75
N PHE A 65 -24.06 -11.40 -14.74
CA PHE A 65 -24.41 -11.28 -16.16
C PHE A 65 -24.71 -12.61 -16.87
N SER A 66 -24.06 -13.71 -16.47
CA SER A 66 -24.25 -15.02 -17.12
C SER A 66 -25.31 -15.90 -16.45
N SER A 67 -25.74 -15.57 -15.23
CA SER A 67 -26.68 -16.40 -14.49
C SER A 67 -28.13 -16.23 -14.96
N PRO A 68 -28.94 -17.31 -14.96
CA PRO A 68 -30.39 -17.25 -15.22
C PRO A 68 -31.18 -16.37 -14.23
N ILE A 69 -30.52 -15.86 -13.17
CA ILE A 69 -31.04 -14.84 -12.24
C ILE A 69 -31.48 -13.55 -12.98
N ARG A 70 -31.05 -13.35 -14.23
CA ARG A 70 -31.45 -12.24 -15.10
C ARG A 70 -32.96 -12.05 -15.26
N GLU A 71 -33.75 -13.11 -15.15
CA GLU A 71 -35.22 -13.02 -15.25
C GLU A 71 -35.93 -12.69 -13.93
N SER A 72 -35.17 -12.54 -12.83
CA SER A 72 -35.74 -12.16 -11.54
C SER A 72 -36.17 -10.69 -11.53
N LYS A 73 -37.42 -10.45 -11.08
CA LYS A 73 -38.03 -9.11 -10.94
C LYS A 73 -37.22 -8.14 -10.07
N TYR A 74 -36.26 -8.65 -9.29
CA TYR A 74 -35.45 -7.88 -8.35
C TYR A 74 -33.98 -7.69 -8.77
N ILE A 75 -33.59 -8.10 -9.99
CA ILE A 75 -32.18 -8.04 -10.41
C ILE A 75 -31.59 -6.62 -10.33
N ILE A 76 -32.39 -5.59 -10.61
CA ILE A 76 -31.96 -4.18 -10.53
C ILE A 76 -31.49 -3.84 -9.11
N TRP A 77 -32.15 -4.38 -8.08
CA TRP A 77 -31.77 -4.19 -6.68
C TRP A 77 -30.48 -4.93 -6.33
N TYR A 78 -30.30 -6.16 -6.83
CA TYR A 78 -29.05 -6.90 -6.65
C TYR A 78 -27.86 -6.22 -7.32
N VAL A 79 -28.04 -5.72 -8.55
CA VAL A 79 -27.03 -4.93 -9.27
C VAL A 79 -26.70 -3.66 -8.48
N GLY A 80 -27.71 -2.94 -8.00
CA GLY A 80 -27.54 -1.71 -7.22
C GLY A 80 -26.78 -1.94 -5.92
N PHE A 81 -27.13 -2.99 -5.16
CA PHE A 81 -26.42 -3.36 -3.94
C PHE A 81 -24.98 -3.77 -4.22
N TYR A 82 -24.76 -4.54 -5.29
CA TYR A 82 -23.43 -4.96 -5.71
C TYR A 82 -22.54 -3.76 -6.09
N LEU A 83 -23.06 -2.79 -6.85
CA LEU A 83 -22.35 -1.56 -7.19
C LEU A 83 -22.06 -0.70 -5.95
N LEU A 84 -23.00 -0.63 -5.02
CA LEU A 84 -22.82 0.10 -3.76
C LEU A 84 -21.68 -0.52 -2.94
N LEU A 85 -21.63 -1.86 -2.83
CA LEU A 85 -20.56 -2.58 -2.14
C LEU A 85 -19.20 -2.34 -2.82
N LEU A 86 -19.18 -2.34 -4.15
CA LEU A 86 -17.98 -2.00 -4.93
C LEU A 86 -17.47 -0.60 -4.64
N ILE A 87 -18.35 0.41 -4.61
CA ILE A 87 -17.98 1.79 -4.28
C ILE A 87 -17.37 1.89 -2.88
N ILE A 88 -17.98 1.24 -1.88
CA ILE A 88 -17.46 1.22 -0.51
C ILE A 88 -16.05 0.63 -0.47
N VAL A 89 -15.83 -0.50 -1.15
CA VAL A 89 -14.51 -1.14 -1.18
C VAL A 89 -13.47 -0.26 -1.89
N VAL A 90 -13.84 0.39 -3.00
CA VAL A 90 -12.93 1.30 -3.71
C VAL A 90 -12.53 2.47 -2.83
N ILE A 91 -13.49 3.09 -2.13
CA ILE A 91 -13.20 4.18 -1.18
C ILE A 91 -12.27 3.68 -0.07
N TRP A 92 -12.55 2.51 0.50
CA TRP A 92 -11.73 1.93 1.55
C TRP A 92 -10.29 1.72 1.09
N ILE A 93 -10.07 1.05 -0.05
CA ILE A 93 -8.73 0.85 -0.64
C ILE A 93 -8.01 2.19 -0.82
N TYR A 94 -8.68 3.19 -1.39
CA TYR A 94 -8.09 4.51 -1.62
C TYR A 94 -7.65 5.18 -0.31
N THR A 95 -8.51 5.18 0.71
CA THR A 95 -8.21 5.80 2.01
C THR A 95 -7.09 5.07 2.76
N THR A 96 -7.01 3.75 2.65
CA THR A 96 -5.93 2.98 3.30
C THR A 96 -4.61 3.20 2.56
N GLN A 97 -4.62 3.24 1.23
CA GLN A 97 -3.41 3.45 0.46
C GLN A 97 -2.84 4.85 0.62
N SER A 98 -3.68 5.88 0.76
CA SER A 98 -3.22 7.24 1.08
C SER A 98 -2.54 7.27 2.46
N GLY A 99 -3.13 6.61 3.47
CA GLY A 99 -2.55 6.54 4.82
C GLY A 99 -1.18 5.86 4.86
N ILE A 100 -1.04 4.71 4.17
CA ILE A 100 0.26 4.01 4.09
C ILE A 100 1.31 4.86 3.35
N THR A 101 0.90 5.57 2.30
CA THR A 101 1.81 6.46 1.55
C THR A 101 2.29 7.62 2.43
N GLU A 102 1.39 8.23 3.19
CA GLU A 102 1.75 9.28 4.16
C GLU A 102 2.70 8.76 5.25
N ASP A 103 2.50 7.54 5.73
CA ASP A 103 3.38 6.92 6.71
C ASP A 103 4.78 6.65 6.16
N ILE A 104 4.89 6.16 4.91
CA ILE A 104 6.19 5.94 4.25
C ILE A 104 6.93 7.27 4.07
N VAL A 105 6.26 8.30 3.53
CA VAL A 105 6.87 9.63 3.30
C VAL A 105 7.35 10.24 4.61
N ARG A 106 6.51 10.22 5.65
CA ARG A 106 6.87 10.74 6.97
C ARG A 106 8.06 10.02 7.58
N ASN A 107 8.13 8.69 7.45
CA ASN A 107 9.24 7.91 7.99
C ASN A 107 10.55 8.24 7.25
N ILE A 108 10.52 8.42 5.93
CA ILE A 108 11.67 8.86 5.14
C ILE A 108 12.13 10.28 5.54
N GLU A 109 11.20 11.22 5.71
CA GLU A 109 11.51 12.58 6.17
C GLU A 109 12.15 12.59 7.56
N LEU A 110 11.63 11.81 8.51
CA LEU A 110 12.19 11.69 9.85
C LEU A 110 13.62 11.12 9.84
N ILE A 111 13.90 10.16 8.96
CA ILE A 111 15.25 9.60 8.78
C ILE A 111 16.19 10.68 8.25
N ASN A 112 15.80 11.40 7.19
CA ASN A 112 16.61 12.44 6.54
C ASN A 112 16.90 13.65 7.46
N VAL A 113 15.94 14.00 8.33
CA VAL A 113 16.14 15.04 9.35
C VAL A 113 17.09 14.55 10.46
N SER A 114 17.02 13.27 10.84
CA SER A 114 17.90 12.71 11.89
C SER A 114 19.34 12.45 11.43
N SER A 115 19.56 12.18 10.14
CA SER A 115 20.90 11.91 9.57
C SER A 115 21.71 13.18 9.29
N GLY A 116 21.14 14.37 9.53
CA GLY A 116 21.82 15.63 9.26
C GLY A 116 21.90 15.95 7.77
N GLY A 117 20.75 16.04 7.09
CA GLY A 117 20.55 16.79 5.85
C GLY A 117 21.68 16.73 4.82
N VAL A 118 21.80 15.61 4.10
CA VAL A 118 22.53 15.61 2.83
C VAL A 118 21.61 16.20 1.77
N THR A 119 21.80 17.49 1.50
CA THR A 119 21.17 18.23 0.41
C THR A 119 21.42 17.54 -0.93
N GLY A 120 20.41 16.89 -1.46
CA GLY A 120 20.43 16.28 -2.80
C GLY A 120 19.07 16.32 -3.50
N PHE A 121 18.17 17.22 -3.09
CA PHE A 121 16.93 17.53 -3.79
C PHE A 121 17.02 18.94 -4.37
N THR A 122 17.67 19.07 -5.52
CA THR A 122 17.40 20.18 -6.45
C THR A 122 17.25 19.58 -7.83
N SER A 123 16.00 19.65 -8.32
CA SER A 123 15.52 19.66 -9.70
C SER A 123 16.52 19.50 -10.84
#